data_AF-A0A1S8A710-F1
#
_entry.id   AF-A0A1S8A710-F1
#
_cell.length_a   1.000
_cell.length_b   1.000
_cell.length_c   1.000
_cell.angle_alpha   90.00
_cell.angle_beta   90.00
_cell.angle_gamma   90.00
#
_symmetry.space_group_name_H-M   'P 1'
#
loop_
_entity.id
_entity.type
_entity.pdbx_description
1 polymer ?
#
loop_
_entity_poly.entity_id
_entity_poly.type
_entity_poly.pdbx_seq_one_letter_code
_entity_poly.pdbx_strand_id
1 'polypeptide(L)'
;MPKGTTRASSSAAPGPAKGKTPPEPRPSSSIILLSPTNQVLLLRRVKTSTSFASAHVFPGGNLSDFHDGAVPPPGDAGRHMDSLAYRLGAIRETFEESGILLARKGTKDGPLLNLPTSERDKARKAIYENAISFGQWLESVGGVADTGKQKRG
;
A
#
# COMPACT_ATOMS: atom_id res chain seq x y z
N MET A 1 -57.39 9.19 -52.29
CA MET A 1 -56.52 9.71 -51.20
C MET A 1 -57.40 9.97 -49.97
N PRO A 2 -57.00 9.75 -48.71
CA PRO A 2 -55.76 9.15 -48.18
C PRO A 2 -56.01 8.07 -47.09
N LYS A 3 -55.01 7.26 -46.74
CA LYS A 3 -54.71 6.88 -45.34
C LYS A 3 -53.21 6.56 -45.27
N GLY A 4 -52.42 7.59 -44.95
CA GLY A 4 -51.01 7.43 -44.61
C GLY A 4 -50.91 6.82 -43.22
N THR A 5 -50.30 5.65 -43.13
CA THR A 5 -49.93 5.02 -41.85
C THR A 5 -48.71 5.75 -41.31
N THR A 6 -48.90 6.65 -40.35
CA THR A 6 -47.80 7.26 -39.59
C THR A 6 -47.19 6.21 -38.66
N ARG A 7 -45.98 5.74 -38.98
CA ARG A 7 -45.14 4.95 -38.10
C ARG A 7 -44.54 5.89 -37.04
N ALA A 8 -45.09 5.88 -35.83
CA ALA A 8 -44.51 6.62 -34.72
C ALA A 8 -43.21 5.92 -34.27
N SER A 9 -42.07 6.51 -34.58
CA SER A 9 -40.78 6.12 -34.02
C SER A 9 -40.68 6.68 -32.60
N SER A 10 -40.95 5.85 -31.59
CA SER A 10 -40.69 6.20 -30.19
C SER A 10 -39.19 6.09 -29.92
N SER A 11 -38.45 7.19 -30.12
CA SER A 11 -37.10 7.34 -29.56
C SER A 11 -37.24 7.63 -28.07
N ALA A 12 -37.34 6.58 -27.25
CA ALA A 12 -37.14 6.71 -25.82
C ALA A 12 -35.67 7.08 -25.60
N ALA A 13 -35.43 8.31 -25.13
CA ALA A 13 -34.11 8.73 -24.68
C ALA A 13 -33.63 7.80 -23.55
N PRO A 14 -32.36 7.39 -23.52
CA PRO A 14 -31.83 6.62 -22.40
C PRO A 14 -31.95 7.48 -21.13
N GLY A 15 -32.65 6.96 -20.12
CA GLY A 15 -32.72 7.58 -18.80
C GLY A 15 -31.33 7.73 -18.17
N PRO A 16 -31.16 8.65 -17.21
CA PRO A 16 -29.86 8.91 -16.61
C PRO A 16 -29.30 7.63 -16.01
N ALA A 17 -28.08 7.28 -16.41
CA ALA A 17 -27.35 6.17 -15.82
C ALA A 17 -27.26 6.42 -14.31
N LYS A 18 -27.80 5.50 -13.49
CA LYS A 18 -27.66 5.54 -12.04
C LYS A 18 -26.17 5.66 -11.70
N GLY A 19 -25.76 6.81 -11.19
CA GLY A 19 -24.37 7.06 -10.78
C GLY A 19 -23.97 6.04 -9.73
N LYS A 20 -22.89 5.29 -9.99
CA LYS A 20 -22.31 4.39 -8.98
C LYS A 20 -21.74 5.24 -7.85
N THR A 21 -22.12 4.94 -6.60
CA THR A 21 -21.48 5.55 -5.43
C THR A 21 -19.97 5.28 -5.49
N PRO A 22 -19.09 6.29 -5.34
CA PRO A 22 -17.66 6.09 -5.31
C PRO A 22 -17.24 5.10 -4.21
N PRO A 23 -16.22 4.26 -4.43
CA PRO A 23 -15.72 3.36 -3.39
C PRO A 23 -15.13 4.18 -2.24
N GLU A 24 -15.21 3.61 -1.03
CA GLU A 24 -14.64 4.23 0.16
C GLU A 24 -13.10 4.33 0.07
N PRO A 25 -12.50 5.50 0.35
CA PRO A 25 -11.05 5.65 0.32
C PRO A 25 -10.32 4.72 1.30
N ARG A 26 -9.35 3.98 0.77
CA ARG A 26 -8.49 3.11 1.57
C ARG A 26 -7.25 3.88 2.03
N PRO A 27 -6.84 3.75 3.30
CA PRO A 27 -5.61 4.35 3.80
C PRO A 27 -4.43 3.63 3.15
N SER A 28 -3.41 4.41 2.77
CA SER A 28 -2.19 3.91 2.14
C SER A 28 -0.96 4.70 2.61
N SER A 29 0.22 4.09 2.45
CA SER A 29 1.51 4.73 2.75
C SER A 29 2.53 4.44 1.66
N SER A 30 3.55 5.29 1.53
CA SER A 30 4.66 5.09 0.59
C SER A 30 5.97 5.63 1.16
N ILE A 31 7.09 5.04 0.75
CA ILE A 31 8.44 5.50 1.14
C ILE A 31 9.16 6.07 -0.07
N ILE A 32 9.78 7.24 0.11
CA ILE A 32 10.78 7.76 -0.82
C ILE A 32 12.15 7.39 -0.28
N LEU A 33 12.83 6.45 -0.95
CA LEU A 33 14.24 6.13 -0.65
C LEU A 33 15.15 7.00 -1.49
N LEU A 34 15.97 7.82 -0.82
CA LEU A 34 16.94 8.74 -1.42
C LEU A 34 18.36 8.29 -1.08
N SER A 35 19.21 8.12 -2.09
CA SER A 35 20.64 7.89 -1.88
C SER A 35 21.36 9.18 -1.44
N PRO A 36 22.57 9.08 -0.85
CA PRO A 36 23.42 10.24 -0.58
C PRO A 36 23.82 11.04 -1.83
N THR A 37 23.61 10.48 -3.03
CA THR A 37 23.87 11.11 -4.33
C THR A 37 22.60 11.62 -5.01
N ASN A 38 21.51 11.81 -4.26
CA ASN A 38 20.21 12.31 -4.73
C ASN A 38 19.52 11.41 -5.79
N GLN A 39 19.72 10.10 -5.72
CA GLN A 39 18.99 9.13 -6.55
C GLN A 39 17.80 8.57 -5.80
N VAL A 40 16.66 8.46 -6.47
CA VAL A 40 15.40 7.98 -5.86
C VAL A 40 15.06 6.59 -6.37
N LEU A 41 14.69 5.68 -5.46
CA LEU A 41 14.16 4.38 -5.86
C LEU A 41 12.73 4.54 -6.41
N LEU A 42 12.54 4.08 -7.64
CA LEU A 42 11.24 3.94 -8.27
C LEU A 42 11.03 2.48 -8.68
N LEU A 43 9.84 1.97 -8.44
CA LEU A 43 9.39 0.66 -8.88
C LEU A 43 8.58 0.79 -10.16
N ARG A 44 8.67 -0.23 -11.01
CA ARG A 44 7.84 -0.36 -12.21
C ARG A 44 6.80 -1.44 -11.96
N ARG A 45 5.51 -1.08 -12.01
CA ARG A 45 4.42 -2.07 -11.95
C ARG A 45 4.41 -2.91 -13.22
N VAL A 46 4.41 -4.25 -13.08
CA VAL A 46 4.18 -5.17 -14.20
C VAL A 46 2.71 -5.11 -14.65
N LYS A 47 2.50 -5.23 -15.97
CA LYS A 47 1.29 -4.80 -16.73
C LYS A 47 -0.06 -5.47 -16.37
N THR A 48 -0.16 -6.29 -15.33
CA THR A 48 -1.38 -7.05 -15.02
C THR A 48 -2.37 -6.33 -14.09
N SER A 49 -2.09 -5.08 -13.68
CA SER A 49 -3.03 -4.28 -12.87
C SER A 49 -3.86 -3.33 -13.74
N THR A 50 -5.17 -3.28 -13.51
CA THR A 50 -6.18 -2.50 -14.25
C THR A 50 -6.13 -0.98 -13.95
N SER A 51 -5.08 -0.50 -13.27
CA SER A 51 -4.83 0.92 -12.99
C SER A 51 -3.32 1.22 -13.13
N PHE A 52 -2.97 2.24 -13.92
CA PHE A 52 -1.61 2.77 -14.12
C PHE A 52 -0.56 1.79 -14.67
N ALA A 53 -0.89 1.06 -15.74
CA ALA A 53 0.12 0.29 -16.48
C ALA A 53 1.26 1.20 -16.99
N SER A 54 2.51 0.90 -16.61
CA SER A 54 3.76 1.61 -16.98
C SER A 54 4.16 2.85 -16.16
N ALA A 55 3.50 3.15 -15.03
CA ALA A 55 3.97 4.22 -14.14
C ALA A 55 5.21 3.80 -13.32
N HIS A 56 6.15 4.73 -13.17
CA HIS A 56 7.16 4.66 -12.11
C HIS A 56 6.52 5.16 -10.83
N VAL A 57 6.60 4.38 -9.76
CA VAL A 57 5.97 4.69 -8.47
C VAL A 57 6.96 4.51 -7.34
N PHE A 58 6.73 5.20 -6.23
CA PHE A 58 7.40 4.87 -4.98
C PHE A 58 6.87 3.54 -4.44
N PRO A 59 7.70 2.75 -3.73
CA PRO A 59 7.22 1.61 -2.99
C PRO A 59 6.13 2.01 -2.00
N GLY A 60 5.02 1.27 -1.99
CA GLY A 60 3.89 1.60 -1.13
C GLY A 60 2.55 1.00 -1.57
N GLY A 61 1.63 0.97 -0.62
CA GLY A 61 0.35 0.30 -0.78
C GLY A 61 -0.61 0.58 0.37
N ASN A 62 -1.69 -0.19 0.40
CA ASN A 62 -2.75 -0.04 1.39
C ASN A 62 -2.31 -0.60 2.75
N LEU A 63 -2.83 -0.02 3.82
CA LEU A 63 -2.64 -0.56 5.17
C LEU A 63 -3.42 -1.86 5.34
N SER A 64 -2.85 -2.75 6.15
CA SER A 64 -3.44 -4.02 6.57
C SER A 64 -3.50 -4.09 8.09
N ASP A 65 -4.70 -4.27 8.66
CA ASP A 65 -4.86 -4.43 10.11
C ASP A 65 -4.06 -5.62 10.65
N PHE A 66 -3.90 -6.69 9.85
CA PHE A 66 -3.14 -7.88 10.22
C PHE A 66 -1.63 -7.62 10.32
N HIS A 67 -1.09 -6.73 9.48
CA HIS A 67 0.35 -6.48 9.42
C HIS A 67 0.78 -5.24 10.18
N ASP A 68 0.00 -4.17 10.03
CA ASP A 68 0.40 -2.80 10.32
C ASP A 68 -0.31 -2.27 11.58
N GLY A 69 -1.40 -2.92 11.98
CA GLY A 69 -2.30 -2.50 13.05
C GLY A 69 -3.44 -1.61 12.55
N ALA A 70 -4.42 -1.39 13.42
CA ALA A 70 -5.63 -0.65 13.09
C ALA A 70 -5.35 0.84 12.86
N VAL A 71 -6.09 1.43 11.93
CA VAL A 71 -6.15 2.88 11.69
C VAL A 71 -7.52 3.44 12.11
N PRO A 72 -7.61 4.71 12.54
CA PRO A 72 -8.88 5.32 12.91
C PRO A 72 -9.92 5.24 11.77
N PRO A 73 -11.23 5.13 12.08
CA PRO A 73 -12.27 4.90 11.09
C PRO A 73 -12.46 6.10 10.14
N PRO A 74 -13.12 5.90 9.00
CA PRO A 74 -13.49 6.99 8.08
C PRO A 74 -14.24 8.10 8.83
N GLY A 75 -13.83 9.36 8.60
CA GLY A 75 -14.40 10.54 9.27
C GLY A 75 -13.69 10.96 10.55
N ASP A 76 -12.80 10.13 11.10
CA ASP A 76 -11.94 10.51 12.22
C ASP A 76 -10.77 11.38 11.74
N ALA A 77 -10.57 12.55 12.36
CA ALA A 77 -9.45 13.45 12.03
C ALA A 77 -8.07 12.78 12.24
N GLY A 78 -7.97 11.88 13.22
CA GLY A 78 -6.76 11.10 13.49
C GLY A 78 -6.39 10.14 12.37
N ARG A 79 -7.32 9.79 11.47
CA ARG A 79 -7.05 8.96 10.28
C ARG A 79 -6.08 9.64 9.33
N HIS A 80 -6.01 10.97 9.35
CA HIS A 80 -5.13 11.76 8.48
C HIS A 80 -3.81 12.16 9.14
N MET A 81 -3.59 11.71 10.38
CA MET A 81 -2.35 11.96 11.10
C MET A 81 -1.38 10.79 10.94
N ASP A 82 -0.09 11.09 10.95
CA ASP A 82 0.95 10.07 10.97
C ASP A 82 0.83 9.19 12.23
N SER A 83 1.07 7.89 12.06
CA SER A 83 0.90 6.89 13.10
C SER A 83 1.86 5.72 12.90
N LEU A 84 2.01 4.89 13.94
CA LEU A 84 2.83 3.68 13.82
C LEU A 84 2.35 2.77 12.69
N ALA A 85 1.04 2.64 12.48
CA ALA A 85 0.47 1.83 11.41
C ALA A 85 0.89 2.33 10.03
N TYR A 86 0.81 3.65 9.78
CA TYR A 86 1.28 4.25 8.53
C TYR A 86 2.76 3.97 8.28
N ARG A 87 3.61 4.15 9.30
CA ARG A 87 5.06 3.87 9.19
C ARG A 87 5.36 2.39 8.96
N LEU A 88 4.68 1.49 9.66
CA LEU A 88 4.84 0.04 9.49
C LEU A 88 4.42 -0.41 8.10
N GLY A 89 3.24 0.02 7.63
CA GLY A 89 2.75 -0.34 6.31
C GLY A 89 3.65 0.15 5.19
N ALA A 90 4.21 1.36 5.31
CA ALA A 90 5.18 1.86 4.34
C ALA A 90 6.44 0.98 4.27
N ILE A 91 6.94 0.54 5.43
CA ILE A 91 8.13 -0.33 5.52
C ILE A 91 7.83 -1.74 5.00
N ARG A 92 6.68 -2.32 5.38
CA ARG A 92 6.22 -3.63 4.89
C ARG A 92 6.13 -3.63 3.37
N GLU A 93 5.37 -2.69 2.80
CA GLU A 93 5.17 -2.60 1.35
C GLU A 93 6.51 -2.42 0.62
N THR A 94 7.42 -1.60 1.16
CA THR A 94 8.77 -1.45 0.62
C THR A 94 9.53 -2.78 0.59
N PHE A 95 9.44 -3.57 1.66
CA PHE A 95 10.06 -4.88 1.74
C PHE A 95 9.42 -5.89 0.78
N GLU A 96 8.10 -5.95 0.71
CA GLU A 96 7.37 -6.86 -0.19
C GLU A 96 7.67 -6.56 -1.66
N GLU A 97 7.61 -5.29 -2.08
CA GLU A 97 7.75 -4.91 -3.48
C GLU A 97 9.21 -4.86 -3.97
N SER A 98 10.15 -4.43 -3.12
CA SER A 98 11.56 -4.21 -3.52
C SER A 98 12.57 -5.19 -2.91
N GLY A 99 12.22 -5.86 -1.81
CA GLY A 99 13.15 -6.68 -1.02
C GLY A 99 14.12 -5.90 -0.13
N ILE A 100 14.03 -4.56 -0.12
CA ILE A 100 14.79 -3.70 0.79
C ILE A 100 14.12 -3.72 2.17
N LEU A 101 14.86 -4.16 3.19
CA LEU A 101 14.36 -4.24 4.56
C LEU A 101 14.83 -3.03 5.38
N LEU A 102 13.88 -2.20 5.82
CA LEU A 102 14.14 -1.08 6.72
C LEU A 102 13.87 -1.50 8.17
N ALA A 103 14.82 -2.25 8.73
CA ALA A 103 14.74 -2.77 10.10
C ALA A 103 16.10 -2.67 10.80
N ARG A 104 16.07 -2.70 12.13
CA ARG A 104 17.24 -2.67 13.01
C ARG A 104 17.29 -3.91 13.88
N LYS A 105 18.51 -4.32 14.25
CA LYS A 105 18.72 -5.48 15.11
C LYS A 105 18.48 -5.13 16.58
N GLY A 106 17.60 -5.88 17.23
CA GLY A 106 17.30 -5.79 18.66
C GLY A 106 16.47 -4.56 19.06
N THR A 107 17.00 -3.36 18.86
CA THR A 107 16.36 -2.10 19.27
C THR A 107 16.33 -1.06 18.16
N LYS A 108 15.54 0.00 18.35
CA LYS A 108 15.44 1.13 17.39
C LYS A 108 16.74 1.92 17.22
N ASP A 109 17.71 1.77 18.13
CA ASP A 109 19.04 2.37 18.01
C ASP A 109 20.09 1.34 17.55
N GLY A 110 19.69 0.10 17.28
CA GLY A 110 20.57 -0.95 16.78
C GLY A 110 21.06 -0.71 15.35
N PRO A 111 22.07 -1.49 14.89
CA PRO A 111 22.51 -1.46 13.51
C PRO A 111 21.40 -1.94 12.57
N LEU A 112 21.52 -1.63 11.28
CA LEU A 112 20.62 -2.16 10.26
C LEU A 112 20.63 -3.70 10.30
N LEU A 113 19.44 -4.29 10.27
CA LEU A 113 19.29 -5.73 10.22
C LEU A 113 19.61 -6.23 8.82
N ASN A 114 20.67 -7.03 8.70
CA ASN A 114 21.05 -7.69 7.46
C ASN A 114 20.76 -9.19 7.56
N LEU A 115 19.97 -9.70 6.62
CA LEU A 115 19.60 -11.11 6.51
C LEU A 115 20.00 -11.64 5.12
N PRO A 116 20.33 -12.93 4.96
CA PRO A 116 20.55 -13.54 3.66
C PRO A 116 19.36 -13.30 2.71
N THR A 117 19.63 -13.10 1.41
CA THR A 117 18.58 -12.90 0.40
C THR A 117 17.55 -14.03 0.40
N SER A 118 17.99 -15.28 0.56
CA SER A 118 17.12 -16.46 0.61
C SER A 118 16.14 -16.45 1.78
N GLU A 119 16.52 -15.89 2.94
CA GLU A 119 15.62 -15.72 4.08
C GLU A 119 14.62 -14.59 3.84
N ARG A 120 15.09 -13.47 3.27
CA ARG A 120 14.22 -12.34 2.90
C ARG A 120 13.17 -12.76 1.87
N ASP A 121 13.53 -13.53 0.86
CA ASP A 121 12.57 -13.96 -0.17
C ASP A 121 11.53 -14.94 0.37
N LYS A 122 11.93 -15.87 1.25
CA LYS A 122 10.98 -16.73 1.97
C LYS A 122 10.00 -15.92 2.81
N ALA A 123 10.51 -14.94 3.55
CA ALA A 123 9.70 -14.06 4.38
C ALA A 123 8.72 -13.24 3.55
N ARG A 124 9.18 -12.61 2.45
CA ARG A 124 8.34 -11.83 1.54
C ARG A 124 7.16 -12.65 1.04
N LYS A 125 7.39 -13.90 0.64
CA LYS A 125 6.31 -14.80 0.22
C LYS A 125 5.32 -15.06 1.36
N ALA A 126 5.81 -15.41 2.55
CA ALA A 126 4.96 -15.72 3.69
C ALA A 126 4.13 -14.51 4.18
N ILE A 127 4.72 -13.31 4.15
CA ILE A 127 4.04 -12.06 4.52
C ILE A 127 2.96 -11.70 3.49
N TYR A 128 3.29 -11.77 2.20
CA TYR A 128 2.35 -11.52 1.10
C TYR A 128 1.15 -12.49 1.13
N GLU A 129 1.39 -13.75 1.48
CA GLU A 129 0.35 -14.78 1.64
C GLU A 129 -0.41 -14.67 2.97
N ASN A 130 -0.10 -13.68 3.83
CA ASN A 130 -0.62 -13.51 5.19
C ASN A 130 -0.42 -14.73 6.10
N ALA A 131 0.61 -15.55 5.86
CA ALA A 131 0.94 -16.71 6.68
C ALA A 131 1.60 -16.30 8.01
N ILE A 132 2.25 -15.14 8.05
CA ILE A 132 2.84 -14.51 9.24
C ILE A 132 2.71 -12.99 9.09
N SER A 133 2.44 -12.28 10.17
CA SER A 133 2.45 -10.81 10.12
C SER A 133 3.88 -10.30 9.99
N PHE A 134 4.06 -9.15 9.33
CA PHE A 134 5.37 -8.51 9.18
C PHE A 134 6.08 -8.30 10.53
N GLY A 135 5.35 -7.84 11.55
CA GLY A 135 5.87 -7.62 12.90
C GLY A 135 6.34 -8.91 13.59
N GLN A 136 5.53 -9.97 13.54
CA GLN A 136 5.90 -11.27 14.14
C GLN A 136 7.12 -11.88 13.44
N TRP A 137 7.18 -11.79 12.10
CA TRP A 137 8.36 -12.27 11.38
C TRP A 137 9.61 -11.49 11.79
N LEU A 138 9.55 -10.15 11.83
CA LEU A 138 10.66 -9.31 12.26
C LEU A 138 11.16 -9.70 13.65
N GLU A 139 10.25 -9.88 14.61
CA GLU A 139 10.59 -10.30 15.96
C GLU A 139 11.30 -11.66 15.97
N SER A 140 10.81 -12.63 15.18
CA SER A 140 11.40 -13.97 15.08
C SER A 140 12.86 -13.99 14.58
N VAL A 141 13.27 -12.96 13.83
CA VAL A 141 14.65 -12.78 13.35
C VAL A 141 15.44 -11.77 14.18
N GLY A 142 14.93 -11.38 15.36
CA GLY A 142 15.55 -10.43 16.27
C GLY A 142 15.58 -8.99 15.75
N GLY A 143 14.62 -8.64 14.88
CA GLY A 143 14.49 -7.36 14.22
C GLY A 143 13.38 -6.48 14.80
N VAL A 144 13.53 -5.17 14.60
CA VAL A 144 12.48 -4.18 14.82
C VAL A 144 12.39 -3.25 13.61
N ALA A 145 11.18 -2.86 13.21
CA ALA A 145 11.00 -1.94 12.07
C ALA A 145 11.57 -0.56 12.38
N ASP A 146 12.26 0.05 11.41
CA ASP A 146 12.87 1.38 11.55
C ASP A 146 11.82 2.49 11.38
N THR A 147 10.95 2.61 12.38
CA THR A 147 9.82 3.55 12.40
C THR A 147 10.21 4.96 12.87
N GLY A 148 11.51 5.26 12.93
CA GLY A 148 12.05 6.52 13.45
C GLY A 148 12.09 6.59 14.98
N LYS A 149 12.78 7.61 15.50
CA LYS A 149 12.89 7.85 16.95
C LYS A 149 11.59 8.49 17.46
N GLN A 150 11.09 8.03 18.60
CA GLN A 150 10.13 8.81 19.37
C GLN A 150 10.82 10.13 19.70
N LYS A 151 10.21 11.28 19.38
CA LYS A 151 10.69 12.54 19.96
C LYS A 151 10.67 12.33 21.48
N ARG A 152 11.82 12.33 22.12
CA ARG A 152 11.88 12.48 23.58
C ARG A 152 11.25 13.85 23.85
N GLY A 153 10.12 13.84 24.56
CA GLY A 153 9.53 15.05 25.10
C GLY A 153 10.47 15.72 26.09
#